data_AF-A0A1R3J3P2-F1
#
_entry.id   AF-A0A1R3J3P2-F1
#
_cell.length_a   1.000
_cell.length_b   1.000
_cell.length_c   1.000
_cell.angle_alpha   90.00
_cell.angle_beta   90.00
_cell.angle_gamma   90.00
#
_symmetry.space_group_name_H-M   'P 1'
#
loop_
_entity.id
_entity.type
_entity.pdbx_description
1 polymer ?
#
loop_
_entity_poly.entity_id
_entity_poly.type
_entity_poly.pdbx_seq_one_letter_code
_entity_poly.pdbx_strand_id
1 'polypeptide(L)'
;MAILEPLKGASWPDELDQEFVRPGRIDRRLYIGLPDAKQRVQIFGVHSAGKQLGEDVNFEKLVFRTVGFSGADIRNLVNEAAIMSVSSEKKRLLAVHEAGHIVLAHLFPRFDWHAFSQLLPGGKETAISVFYPREEMVDQGYTTFGYMKMQMVVAHGGRCAERVVFGDNITDGGRDDLKKITKWDDRHVVPANMTLEVSELFTRELTRYIEETEELAINALKDNRHILDVIAKELFEKSRITGLEVEEKIKELSPVMFDDFVKPFQINLDEVLLKTF
;
A
#
# COMPACT_ATOMS: atom_id res chain seq x y z
N MET A 1 12.99 -12.90 22.79
CA MET A 1 13.71 -11.60 22.72
C MET A 1 12.64 -10.55 22.42
N ALA A 2 12.30 -9.69 23.38
CA ALA A 2 11.37 -8.58 23.12
C ALA A 2 12.22 -7.37 22.74
N ILE A 3 12.01 -6.84 21.53
CA ILE A 3 12.61 -5.58 21.09
C ILE A 3 11.66 -4.48 21.57
N LEU A 4 12.08 -3.71 22.56
CA LEU A 4 11.35 -2.54 23.05
C LEU A 4 11.95 -1.32 22.36
N GLU A 5 11.31 -0.82 21.32
CA GLU A 5 11.63 0.50 20.77
C GLU A 5 10.95 1.58 21.60
N PRO A 6 11.64 2.68 21.96
CA PRO A 6 10.97 3.84 22.51
C PRO A 6 10.28 4.59 21.37
N LEU A 7 9.01 4.27 21.12
CA LEU A 7 8.10 5.21 20.47
C LEU A 7 8.05 6.48 21.33
N LYS A 8 8.08 7.67 20.70
CA LYS A 8 7.78 8.92 21.41
C LYS A 8 6.40 8.75 22.11
N GLY A 9 6.43 8.52 23.41
CA GLY A 9 5.23 8.41 24.26
C GLY A 9 4.87 7.01 24.79
N ALA A 10 5.66 5.95 24.59
CA ALA A 10 5.36 4.64 25.18
C ALA A 10 6.15 4.37 26.48
N SER A 11 5.36 4.13 27.54
CA SER A 11 5.59 3.64 28.90
C SER A 11 6.87 2.88 29.23
N TRP A 12 7.33 3.09 30.46
CA TRP A 12 8.63 2.72 30.99
C TRP A 12 8.84 1.19 31.11
N PRO A 13 10.08 0.68 31.03
CA PRO A 13 10.43 -0.73 31.29
C PRO A 13 10.00 -1.27 32.67
N ASP A 14 9.65 -0.38 33.59
CA ASP A 14 9.21 -0.68 34.95
C ASP A 14 7.71 -1.00 35.04
N GLU A 15 6.94 -0.84 33.96
CA GLU A 15 5.51 -1.14 33.90
C GLU A 15 5.20 -2.58 33.43
N LEU A 16 6.22 -3.35 33.02
CA LEU A 16 6.03 -4.75 32.66
C LEU A 16 5.82 -5.58 33.93
N ASP A 17 4.72 -6.33 33.96
CA ASP A 17 4.37 -7.22 35.07
C ASP A 17 5.56 -8.13 35.43
N GLN A 18 5.87 -8.19 36.73
CA GLN A 18 6.93 -9.03 37.28
C GLN A 18 6.78 -10.50 36.89
N GLU A 19 5.58 -10.96 36.56
CA GLU A 19 5.35 -12.33 36.08
C GLU A 19 5.97 -12.61 34.71
N PHE A 20 6.06 -11.61 33.82
CA PHE A 20 6.64 -11.78 32.48
C PHE A 20 8.17 -11.77 32.47
N VAL A 21 8.79 -11.15 33.47
CA VAL A 21 10.23 -10.92 33.54
C VAL A 21 10.96 -11.86 34.50
N ARG A 22 10.28 -12.93 34.96
CA ARG A 22 10.91 -13.96 35.77
C ARG A 22 11.93 -14.78 34.96
N PRO A 23 12.99 -15.29 35.61
CA PRO A 23 13.93 -16.22 34.98
C PRO A 23 13.20 -17.41 34.34
N GLY A 24 13.52 -17.72 33.08
CA GLY A 24 12.87 -18.73 32.26
C GLY A 24 11.81 -18.20 31.27
N ARG A 25 11.54 -16.88 31.26
CA ARG A 25 10.65 -16.21 30.30
C ARG A 25 11.42 -15.16 29.49
N ILE A 26 11.37 -13.89 29.87
CA ILE A 26 12.15 -12.82 29.23
C ILE A 26 13.47 -12.65 29.99
N ASP A 27 14.46 -13.45 29.62
CA ASP A 27 15.75 -13.51 30.33
C ASP A 27 16.73 -12.38 29.96
N ARG A 28 16.48 -11.67 28.85
CA ARG A 28 17.36 -10.59 28.36
C ARG A 28 16.55 -9.38 27.95
N ARG A 29 16.95 -8.22 28.48
CA ARG A 29 16.45 -6.91 28.09
C ARG A 29 17.54 -6.21 27.29
N LEU A 30 17.22 -5.82 26.06
CA LEU A 30 18.09 -4.99 25.24
C LEU A 30 17.44 -3.61 25.11
N TYR A 31 18.08 -2.59 25.66
CA TYR A 31 17.64 -1.21 25.49
C TYR A 31 18.33 -0.60 24.27
N ILE A 32 17.54 -0.06 23.34
CA ILE A 32 18.03 0.66 22.17
C ILE A 32 17.68 2.13 22.36
N GLY A 33 18.68 2.94 22.73
CA GLY A 33 18.53 4.38 22.90
C GLY A 33 18.57 5.15 21.59
N LEU A 34 18.42 6.48 21.68
CA LEU A 34 18.63 7.36 20.53
C LEU A 34 20.08 7.27 20.02
N PRO A 35 20.30 7.33 18.70
CA PRO A 35 21.63 7.20 18.13
C PRO A 35 22.52 8.40 18.46
N ASP A 36 23.80 8.13 18.73
CA ASP A 36 24.85 9.15 18.85
C ASP A 36 25.19 9.78 17.49
N ALA A 37 26.08 10.79 17.47
CA ALA A 37 26.44 11.48 16.23
C ALA A 37 27.05 10.54 15.17
N LYS A 38 27.94 9.61 15.56
CA LYS A 38 28.58 8.67 14.62
C LYS A 38 27.56 7.67 14.07
N GLN A 39 26.68 7.18 14.93
CA GLN A 39 25.57 6.31 14.55
C GLN A 39 24.61 7.02 13.60
N ARG A 40 24.28 8.31 13.83
CA ARG A 40 23.45 9.09 12.91
C ARG A 40 24.11 9.25 11.54
N VAL A 41 25.43 9.45 11.44
CA VAL A 41 26.14 9.45 10.13
C VAL A 41 25.94 8.12 9.39
N GLN A 42 26.05 6.99 10.09
CA GLN A 42 25.83 5.67 9.50
C GLN A 42 24.38 5.51 9.03
N ILE A 43 23.41 5.94 9.85
CA ILE A 43 21.98 5.90 9.52
C ILE A 43 21.67 6.77 8.28
N PHE A 44 22.27 7.96 8.18
CA PHE A 44 22.20 8.78 6.96
C PHE A 44 22.76 8.02 5.75
N GLY A 45 23.90 7.36 5.89
CA GLY A 45 24.48 6.53 4.82
C GLY A 45 23.54 5.41 4.36
N VAL A 46 22.91 4.69 5.30
CA VAL A 46 21.95 3.63 4.97
C VAL A 46 20.73 4.18 4.23
N HIS A 47 20.12 5.26 4.72
CA HIS A 47 18.89 5.80 4.12
C HIS A 47 19.12 6.62 2.85
N SER A 48 20.33 7.11 2.61
CA SER A 48 20.73 7.76 1.36
C SER A 48 21.26 6.79 0.30
N ALA A 49 21.48 5.51 0.64
CA ALA A 49 21.90 4.50 -0.31
C ALA A 49 20.94 4.46 -1.53
N GLY A 50 21.52 4.52 -2.73
CA GLY A 50 20.78 4.52 -4.00
C GLY A 50 20.19 5.88 -4.41
N LYS A 51 20.34 6.95 -3.62
CA LYS A 51 19.88 8.30 -3.97
C LYS A 51 21.04 9.12 -4.56
N GLN A 52 20.72 9.97 -5.53
CA GLN A 52 21.67 10.95 -6.05
C GLN A 52 21.79 12.09 -5.04
N LEU A 53 23.01 12.35 -4.55
CA LEU A 53 23.30 13.41 -3.60
C LEU A 53 24.04 14.55 -4.31
N GLY A 54 23.77 15.79 -3.90
CA GLY A 54 24.56 16.94 -4.32
C GLY A 54 25.98 16.90 -3.76
N GLU A 55 26.92 17.54 -4.46
CA GLU A 55 28.34 17.60 -4.05
C GLU A 55 28.53 18.32 -2.69
N ASP A 56 27.58 19.14 -2.29
CA ASP A 56 27.57 19.92 -1.05
C ASP A 56 27.03 19.14 0.16
N VAL A 57 26.52 17.93 -0.04
CA VAL A 57 25.93 17.11 1.04
C VAL A 57 27.04 16.54 1.93
N ASN A 58 27.03 16.94 3.20
CA ASN A 58 27.99 16.46 4.21
C ASN A 58 27.27 15.98 5.48
N PHE A 59 27.25 14.65 5.69
CA PHE A 59 26.57 14.04 6.84
C PHE A 59 27.22 14.36 8.18
N GLU A 60 28.56 14.51 8.24
CA GLU A 60 29.28 14.92 9.46
C GLU A 60 28.84 16.31 9.93
N LYS A 61 28.42 17.20 9.02
CA LYS A 61 27.85 18.51 9.39
C LYS A 61 26.37 18.42 9.76
N LEU A 62 25.60 17.57 9.09
CA LEU A 62 24.15 17.39 9.30
C LEU A 62 23.81 16.82 10.67
N VAL A 63 24.67 15.99 11.26
CA VAL A 63 24.41 15.40 12.59
C VAL A 63 24.32 16.42 13.71
N PHE A 64 24.91 17.61 13.56
CA PHE A 64 24.78 18.72 14.52
C PHE A 64 23.41 19.40 14.46
N ARG A 65 22.70 19.30 13.32
CA ARG A 65 21.33 19.85 13.14
C ARG A 65 20.23 18.84 13.47
N THR A 66 20.60 17.59 13.72
CA THR A 66 19.68 16.46 13.94
C THR A 66 19.90 15.80 15.31
N VAL A 67 20.33 16.59 16.30
CA VAL A 67 20.46 16.11 17.68
C VAL A 67 19.10 15.65 18.19
N GLY A 68 19.05 14.45 18.77
CA GLY A 68 17.82 13.86 19.29
C GLY A 68 16.96 13.16 18.23
N PHE A 69 17.37 13.13 16.97
CA PHE A 69 16.66 12.37 15.93
C PHE A 69 16.86 10.87 16.15
N SER A 70 15.77 10.12 16.06
CA SER A 70 15.78 8.66 15.96
C SER A 70 16.16 8.20 14.53
N GLY A 71 16.35 6.89 14.34
CA GLY A 71 16.55 6.34 13.00
C GLY A 71 15.36 6.61 12.07
N ALA A 72 14.13 6.54 12.58
CA ALA A 72 12.91 6.84 11.83
C ALA A 72 12.85 8.32 11.41
N ASP A 73 13.23 9.26 12.29
CA ASP A 73 13.27 10.68 11.97
C ASP A 73 14.26 10.97 10.82
N ILE A 74 15.44 10.34 10.85
CA ILE A 74 16.45 10.49 9.79
C ILE A 74 15.97 9.89 8.48
N ARG A 75 15.37 8.68 8.52
CA ARG A 75 14.76 8.06 7.34
C ARG A 75 13.75 8.99 6.70
N ASN A 76 12.85 9.57 7.50
CA ASN A 76 11.81 10.47 7.02
C ASN A 76 12.43 11.74 6.43
N LEU A 77 13.41 12.35 7.09
CA LEU A 77 14.13 13.53 6.59
C LEU A 77 14.75 13.28 5.20
N VAL A 78 15.48 12.16 5.05
CA VAL A 78 16.12 11.79 3.77
C VAL A 78 15.07 11.52 2.69
N ASN A 79 13.94 10.90 3.05
CA ASN A 79 12.83 10.65 2.15
C ASN A 79 12.23 11.97 1.63
N GLU A 80 11.90 12.90 2.52
CA GLU A 80 11.32 14.19 2.15
C GLU A 80 12.28 15.04 1.31
N ALA A 81 13.56 15.10 1.68
CA ALA A 81 14.56 15.83 0.90
C ALA A 81 14.67 15.30 -0.52
N ALA A 82 14.61 13.98 -0.69
CA ALA A 82 14.66 13.37 -1.99
C ALA A 82 13.35 13.56 -2.79
N ILE A 83 12.18 13.61 -2.15
CA ILE A 83 10.92 13.95 -2.83
C ILE A 83 10.95 15.41 -3.29
N MET A 84 11.47 16.33 -2.46
CA MET A 84 11.62 17.74 -2.82
C MET A 84 12.55 17.96 -4.03
N SER A 85 13.44 17.01 -4.32
CA SER A 85 14.31 17.03 -5.51
C SER A 85 13.60 16.59 -6.81
N VAL A 86 12.45 15.92 -6.69
CA VAL A 86 11.65 15.46 -7.83
C VAL A 86 10.92 16.65 -8.43
N SER A 87 10.84 16.73 -9.78
CA SER A 87 10.08 17.80 -10.43
C SER A 87 8.61 17.78 -10.01
N SER A 88 7.99 18.96 -9.91
CA SER A 88 6.58 19.12 -9.54
C SER A 88 5.65 18.29 -10.42
N GLU A 89 5.92 18.24 -11.73
CA GLU A 89 5.16 17.42 -12.68
C GLU A 89 5.22 15.93 -12.37
N LYS A 90 6.41 15.39 -12.08
CA LYS A 90 6.58 13.97 -11.70
C LYS A 90 5.91 13.68 -10.36
N LYS A 91 6.05 14.58 -9.37
CA LYS A 91 5.37 14.43 -8.07
C LYS A 91 3.85 14.43 -8.25
N ARG A 92 3.32 15.30 -9.11
CA ARG A 92 1.89 15.35 -9.42
C ARG A 92 1.41 14.07 -10.08
N LEU A 93 2.16 13.50 -11.02
CA LEU A 93 1.84 12.23 -11.65
C LEU A 93 1.77 11.09 -10.61
N LEU A 94 2.80 10.98 -9.76
CA LEU A 94 2.83 9.97 -8.69
C LEU A 94 1.69 10.13 -7.69
N ALA A 95 1.38 11.36 -7.30
CA ALA A 95 0.27 11.65 -6.38
C ALA A 95 -1.08 11.21 -6.95
N VAL A 96 -1.32 11.44 -8.25
CA VAL A 96 -2.55 11.00 -8.93
C VAL A 96 -2.60 9.48 -9.05
N HIS A 97 -1.49 8.85 -9.41
CA HIS A 97 -1.39 7.39 -9.49
C HIS A 97 -1.76 6.75 -8.14
N GLU A 98 -1.13 7.18 -7.06
CA GLU A 98 -1.39 6.59 -5.75
C GLU A 98 -2.81 6.90 -5.25
N ALA A 99 -3.32 8.10 -5.54
CA ALA A 99 -4.71 8.46 -5.23
C ALA A 99 -5.71 7.54 -5.94
N GLY A 100 -5.40 7.02 -7.14
CA GLY A 100 -6.24 6.06 -7.84
C GLY A 100 -6.45 4.77 -7.06
N HIS A 101 -5.37 4.18 -6.54
CA HIS A 101 -5.44 3.00 -5.68
C HIS A 101 -6.23 3.27 -4.40
N ILE A 102 -5.91 4.38 -3.73
CA ILE A 102 -6.54 4.77 -2.47
C ILE A 102 -8.04 4.95 -2.65
N VAL A 103 -8.47 5.75 -3.62
CA VAL A 103 -9.89 6.03 -3.84
C VAL A 103 -10.63 4.73 -4.11
N LEU A 104 -10.19 3.91 -5.08
CA LEU A 104 -10.86 2.65 -5.38
C LEU A 104 -10.95 1.71 -4.17
N ALA A 105 -9.88 1.62 -3.37
CA ALA A 105 -9.89 0.82 -2.15
C ALA A 105 -10.97 1.27 -1.14
N HIS A 106 -11.25 2.58 -1.04
CA HIS A 106 -12.25 3.12 -0.10
C HIS A 106 -13.67 3.16 -0.69
N LEU A 107 -13.85 2.93 -1.99
CA LEU A 107 -15.17 2.80 -2.61
C LEU A 107 -15.80 1.41 -2.40
N PHE A 108 -15.03 0.45 -1.91
CA PHE A 108 -15.51 -0.90 -1.59
C PHE A 108 -15.86 -1.01 -0.09
N PRO A 109 -17.06 -1.52 0.25
CA PRO A 109 -17.46 -1.66 1.66
C PRO A 109 -16.56 -2.57 2.52
N ARG A 110 -15.93 -3.57 1.88
CA ARG A 110 -15.20 -4.66 2.56
C ARG A 110 -13.77 -4.84 2.04
N PHE A 111 -13.17 -3.82 1.43
CA PHE A 111 -11.77 -3.91 1.03
C PHE A 111 -10.84 -3.91 2.25
N ASP A 112 -9.59 -4.32 2.01
CA ASP A 112 -8.52 -4.37 3.00
C ASP A 112 -8.35 -3.03 3.71
N TRP A 113 -7.99 -3.10 4.99
CA TRP A 113 -7.80 -1.92 5.83
C TRP A 113 -6.59 -1.13 5.35
N HIS A 114 -6.83 0.12 4.95
CA HIS A 114 -5.78 1.03 4.51
C HIS A 114 -5.01 1.59 5.72
N ALA A 115 -3.75 1.21 5.86
CA ALA A 115 -2.90 1.76 6.91
C ALA A 115 -2.42 3.17 6.53
N PHE A 116 -1.69 3.26 5.42
CA PHE A 116 -1.19 4.52 4.88
C PHE A 116 -0.70 4.36 3.44
N SER A 117 -0.66 5.49 2.74
CA SER A 117 0.07 5.66 1.49
C SER A 117 1.12 6.74 1.63
N GLN A 118 2.28 6.53 1.00
CA GLN A 118 3.38 7.49 1.02
C GLN A 118 4.08 7.52 -0.33
N LEU A 119 4.29 8.73 -0.85
CA LEU A 119 5.16 8.96 -1.99
C LEU A 119 6.61 8.74 -1.56
N LEU A 120 7.36 8.04 -2.40
CA LEU A 120 8.78 7.78 -2.20
C LEU A 120 9.58 8.53 -3.28
N PRO A 121 10.85 8.84 -3.03
CA PRO A 121 11.75 9.40 -4.01
C PRO A 121 12.26 8.34 -4.99
N GLY A 122 12.24 8.63 -6.30
CA GLY A 122 12.97 7.84 -7.31
C GLY A 122 12.25 7.50 -8.62
N GLY A 123 11.04 8.00 -8.87
CA GLY A 123 10.39 7.88 -10.19
C GLY A 123 9.41 6.71 -10.29
N LYS A 124 9.47 5.90 -11.36
CA LYS A 124 8.37 5.01 -11.82
C LYS A 124 7.90 3.91 -10.85
N GLU A 125 8.63 3.63 -9.76
CA GLU A 125 8.23 2.63 -8.72
C GLU A 125 8.29 3.22 -7.31
N THR A 126 7.87 4.47 -7.12
CA THR A 126 8.16 5.19 -5.87
C THR A 126 6.93 5.75 -5.18
N ALA A 127 5.99 4.87 -4.88
CA ALA A 127 5.00 5.07 -3.84
C ALA A 127 4.69 3.72 -3.18
N ILE A 128 4.25 3.76 -1.92
CA ILE A 128 3.83 2.58 -1.19
C ILE A 128 2.46 2.84 -0.60
N SER A 129 1.50 1.99 -0.94
CA SER A 129 0.21 1.89 -0.28
C SER A 129 0.16 0.57 0.50
N VAL A 130 -0.07 0.69 1.80
CA VAL A 130 -0.09 -0.46 2.71
C VAL A 130 -1.52 -0.77 3.10
N PHE A 131 -1.98 -1.95 2.68
CA PHE A 131 -3.29 -2.49 3.02
C PHE A 131 -3.12 -3.79 3.81
N TYR A 132 -3.93 -3.96 4.86
CA TYR A 132 -3.98 -5.17 5.68
C TYR A 132 -5.31 -5.90 5.44
N PRO A 133 -5.28 -7.21 5.13
CA PRO A 133 -6.50 -8.00 5.03
C PRO A 133 -7.33 -7.89 6.32
N ARG A 134 -8.64 -7.69 6.17
CA ARG A 134 -9.56 -7.69 7.32
C ARG A 134 -9.63 -9.09 7.94
N GLU A 135 -9.78 -9.16 9.26
CA GLU A 135 -9.91 -10.44 9.99
C GLU A 135 -11.01 -11.33 9.38
N GLU A 136 -12.16 -10.75 9.02
CA GLU A 136 -13.27 -11.47 8.36
C GLU A 136 -12.87 -12.15 7.04
N MET A 137 -11.87 -11.63 6.32
CA MET A 137 -11.36 -12.23 5.08
C MET A 137 -10.29 -13.30 5.34
N VAL A 138 -9.57 -13.18 6.45
CA VAL A 138 -8.52 -14.13 6.86
C VAL A 138 -9.16 -15.39 7.49
N ASP A 139 -10.17 -15.20 8.33
CA ASP A 139 -10.82 -16.28 9.09
C ASP A 139 -11.67 -17.23 8.23
N GLN A 140 -12.10 -16.78 7.04
CA GLN A 140 -12.87 -17.62 6.13
C GLN A 140 -12.04 -18.70 5.44
N GLY A 141 -10.70 -18.66 5.50
CA GLY A 141 -9.80 -19.69 4.96
C GLY A 141 -9.83 -19.87 3.43
N TYR A 142 -10.72 -19.17 2.71
CA TYR A 142 -10.89 -19.21 1.27
C TYR A 142 -11.00 -17.80 0.70
N THR A 143 -10.22 -17.51 -0.34
CA THR A 143 -10.35 -16.26 -1.10
C THR A 143 -11.55 -16.35 -2.04
N THR A 144 -12.54 -15.46 -1.88
CA THR A 144 -13.71 -15.44 -2.77
C THR A 144 -13.37 -14.82 -4.13
N PHE A 145 -14.14 -15.19 -5.17
CA PHE A 145 -14.03 -14.55 -6.48
C PHE A 145 -14.28 -13.03 -6.40
N GLY A 146 -15.24 -12.62 -5.56
CA GLY A 146 -15.52 -11.21 -5.28
C GLY A 146 -14.32 -10.46 -4.71
N TYR A 147 -13.62 -11.07 -3.75
CA TYR A 147 -12.39 -10.50 -3.18
C TYR A 147 -11.30 -10.33 -4.24
N MET A 148 -11.05 -11.35 -5.07
CA MET A 148 -10.07 -11.25 -6.16
C MET A 148 -10.45 -10.14 -7.15
N LYS A 149 -11.74 -10.03 -7.50
CA LYS A 149 -12.23 -8.97 -8.38
C LYS A 149 -12.01 -7.57 -7.80
N MET A 150 -12.26 -7.37 -6.50
CA MET A 150 -11.96 -6.08 -5.83
C MET A 150 -10.47 -5.74 -5.89
N GLN A 151 -9.59 -6.71 -5.61
CA GLN A 151 -8.12 -6.53 -5.69
C GLN A 151 -7.69 -6.14 -7.12
N MET A 152 -8.28 -6.76 -8.14
CA MET A 152 -8.04 -6.41 -9.54
C MET A 152 -8.46 -4.97 -9.86
N VAL A 153 -9.67 -4.57 -9.47
CA VAL A 153 -10.16 -3.19 -9.66
C VAL A 153 -9.21 -2.19 -9.00
N VAL A 154 -8.81 -2.41 -7.74
CA VAL A 154 -7.92 -1.49 -7.03
C VAL A 154 -6.54 -1.40 -7.69
N ALA A 155 -5.97 -2.49 -8.20
CA ALA A 155 -4.69 -2.44 -8.89
C ALA A 155 -4.73 -1.73 -10.25
N HIS A 156 -5.88 -1.67 -10.90
CA HIS A 156 -6.06 -0.79 -12.07
C HIS A 156 -6.05 0.69 -11.69
N GLY A 157 -6.23 1.02 -10.41
CA GLY A 157 -6.45 2.37 -9.89
C GLY A 157 -5.41 3.39 -10.34
N GLY A 158 -4.12 3.09 -10.20
CA GLY A 158 -3.06 4.02 -10.58
C GLY A 158 -3.13 4.43 -12.05
N ARG A 159 -3.17 3.44 -12.95
CA ARG A 159 -3.23 3.72 -14.39
C ARG A 159 -4.54 4.39 -14.80
N CYS A 160 -5.67 3.95 -14.24
CA CYS A 160 -6.96 4.53 -14.55
C CYS A 160 -7.05 5.98 -14.09
N ALA A 161 -6.50 6.30 -12.90
CA ALA A 161 -6.45 7.67 -12.39
C ALA A 161 -5.59 8.58 -13.26
N GLU A 162 -4.43 8.11 -13.72
CA GLU A 162 -3.62 8.84 -14.69
C GLU A 162 -4.44 9.17 -15.95
N ARG A 163 -5.07 8.17 -16.56
CA ARG A 163 -5.88 8.37 -17.78
C ARG A 163 -7.03 9.35 -17.56
N VAL A 164 -7.72 9.24 -16.42
CA VAL A 164 -8.82 10.15 -16.05
C VAL A 164 -8.33 11.59 -15.87
N VAL A 165 -7.15 11.79 -15.28
CA VAL A 165 -6.65 13.14 -14.92
C VAL A 165 -5.87 13.82 -16.04
N PHE A 166 -5.00 13.11 -16.77
CA PHE A 166 -4.15 13.71 -17.80
C PHE A 166 -4.36 13.14 -19.23
N GLY A 167 -5.34 12.25 -19.44
CA GLY A 167 -5.67 11.68 -20.76
C GLY A 167 -4.78 10.52 -21.18
N ASP A 168 -4.85 10.14 -22.47
CA ASP A 168 -4.17 8.93 -22.98
C ASP A 168 -2.66 9.12 -23.25
N ASN A 169 -2.13 10.35 -23.18
CA ASN A 169 -0.73 10.69 -23.51
C ASN A 169 0.25 10.52 -22.34
N ILE A 170 0.00 9.57 -21.43
CA ILE A 170 0.80 9.38 -20.21
C ILE A 170 1.30 7.93 -20.10
N THR A 171 2.39 7.77 -19.37
CA THR A 171 3.41 6.70 -19.36
C THR A 171 2.98 5.21 -19.37
N ASP A 172 3.97 4.38 -19.71
CA ASP A 172 4.15 2.93 -19.61
C ASP A 172 4.23 2.34 -18.18
N GLY A 173 4.04 3.15 -17.12
CA GLY A 173 4.27 2.77 -15.71
C GLY A 173 3.25 1.78 -15.10
N GLY A 174 2.04 1.67 -15.65
CA GLY A 174 0.98 0.80 -15.08
C GLY A 174 1.10 -0.69 -15.42
N ARG A 175 2.16 -1.13 -16.13
CA ARG A 175 2.35 -2.56 -16.45
C ARG A 175 2.66 -3.42 -15.22
N ASP A 176 3.23 -2.86 -14.16
CA ASP A 176 3.68 -3.64 -13.01
C ASP A 176 2.60 -3.87 -11.94
N ASP A 177 1.56 -3.03 -11.86
CA ASP A 177 0.50 -3.21 -10.86
C ASP A 177 -0.38 -4.43 -11.17
N LEU A 178 -0.63 -4.70 -12.46
CA LEU A 178 -1.25 -5.95 -12.90
C LEU A 178 -0.34 -7.16 -12.69
N LYS A 179 0.99 -7.00 -12.79
CA LYS A 179 1.96 -8.07 -12.49
C LYS A 179 1.99 -8.46 -11.00
N LYS A 180 1.75 -7.51 -10.10
CA LYS A 180 1.63 -7.80 -8.65
C LYS A 180 0.45 -8.74 -8.35
N ILE A 181 -0.66 -8.62 -9.09
CA ILE A 181 -1.79 -9.56 -9.00
C ILE A 181 -1.50 -10.84 -9.78
N THR A 182 -0.88 -10.73 -10.95
CA THR A 182 -0.52 -11.88 -11.81
C THR A 182 0.82 -12.51 -11.41
N LYS A 183 1.08 -12.69 -10.11
CA LYS A 183 2.10 -13.64 -9.58
C LYS A 183 1.92 -15.10 -10.05
N TRP A 184 1.00 -15.34 -10.99
CA TRP A 184 0.92 -16.54 -11.81
C TRP A 184 2.14 -16.78 -12.70
N ASP A 185 2.87 -15.72 -13.09
CA ASP A 185 4.15 -15.86 -13.82
C ASP A 185 5.33 -16.19 -12.89
N ASP A 186 5.07 -16.41 -11.59
CA ASP A 186 6.04 -17.04 -10.71
C ASP A 186 6.19 -18.50 -11.15
N ARG A 187 7.38 -18.86 -11.64
CA ARG A 187 7.82 -20.22 -11.95
C ARG A 187 7.64 -21.24 -10.78
N HIS A 188 7.34 -20.80 -9.57
CA HIS A 188 6.94 -21.64 -8.43
C HIS A 188 5.42 -21.78 -8.23
N VAL A 189 4.61 -20.93 -8.85
CA VAL A 189 3.16 -21.10 -9.04
C VAL A 189 2.97 -21.94 -10.30
N VAL A 190 3.19 -23.25 -10.15
CA VAL A 190 3.06 -24.21 -11.26
C VAL A 190 1.60 -24.24 -11.73
N PRO A 191 1.27 -23.88 -12.99
CA PRO A 191 -0.03 -24.25 -13.55
C PRO A 191 -0.11 -25.77 -13.53
N ALA A 192 -1.01 -26.31 -12.74
CA ALA A 192 -1.19 -27.75 -12.62
C ALA A 192 -1.51 -28.34 -13.99
N ASN A 193 -0.55 -29.04 -14.62
CA ASN A 193 -0.75 -30.01 -15.71
C ASN A 193 -1.90 -29.67 -16.69
N MET A 194 -1.93 -28.43 -17.21
CA MET A 194 -3.03 -27.98 -18.08
C MET A 194 -2.80 -28.44 -19.53
N THR A 195 -3.87 -28.85 -20.21
CA THR A 195 -3.86 -29.04 -21.66
C THR A 195 -3.78 -27.68 -22.37
N LEU A 196 -3.35 -27.66 -23.64
CA LEU A 196 -3.28 -26.44 -24.44
C LEU A 196 -4.63 -25.71 -24.50
N GLU A 197 -5.72 -26.46 -24.68
CA GLU A 197 -7.09 -25.93 -24.72
C GLU A 197 -7.50 -25.23 -23.42
N VAL A 198 -7.16 -25.82 -22.25
CA VAL A 198 -7.44 -25.22 -20.94
C VAL A 198 -6.60 -23.96 -20.72
N SER A 199 -5.33 -23.97 -21.17
CA SER A 199 -4.45 -22.80 -21.09
C SER A 199 -4.97 -21.63 -21.94
N GLU A 200 -5.42 -21.89 -23.17
CA GLU A 200 -6.01 -20.87 -24.05
C GLU A 200 -7.31 -20.31 -23.47
N LEU A 201 -8.19 -21.18 -22.95
CA LEU A 201 -9.42 -20.76 -22.28
C LEU A 201 -9.11 -19.89 -21.06
N PHE A 202 -8.18 -20.32 -20.21
CA PHE A 202 -7.76 -19.56 -19.02
C PHE A 202 -7.24 -18.18 -19.40
N THR A 203 -6.38 -18.10 -20.41
CA THR A 203 -5.82 -16.85 -20.90
C THR A 203 -6.92 -15.91 -21.40
N ARG A 204 -7.88 -16.41 -22.17
CA ARG A 204 -9.01 -15.61 -22.67
C ARG A 204 -9.87 -15.06 -21.54
N GLU A 205 -10.22 -15.90 -20.56
CA GLU A 205 -11.04 -15.48 -19.43
C GLU A 205 -10.30 -14.48 -18.54
N LEU A 206 -9.00 -14.67 -18.33
CA LEU A 206 -8.16 -13.72 -17.60
C LEU A 206 -8.13 -12.35 -18.29
N THR A 207 -7.92 -12.31 -19.60
CA THR A 207 -7.96 -11.06 -20.37
C THR A 207 -9.32 -10.39 -20.23
N ARG A 208 -10.42 -11.13 -20.36
CA ARG A 208 -11.78 -10.58 -20.17
C ARG A 208 -11.93 -9.94 -18.78
N TYR A 209 -11.47 -10.61 -17.73
CA TYR A 209 -11.59 -10.06 -16.38
C TYR A 209 -10.73 -8.81 -16.18
N ILE A 210 -9.51 -8.77 -16.73
CA ILE A 210 -8.66 -7.58 -16.69
C ILE A 210 -9.37 -6.40 -17.36
N GLU A 211 -9.92 -6.59 -18.55
CA GLU A 211 -10.66 -5.54 -19.28
C GLU A 211 -11.89 -5.07 -18.50
N GLU A 212 -12.68 -6.01 -17.98
CA GLU A 212 -13.88 -5.70 -17.18
C GLU A 212 -13.51 -4.90 -15.91
N THR A 213 -12.45 -5.29 -15.20
CA THR A 213 -12.04 -4.60 -13.98
C THR A 213 -11.39 -3.25 -14.25
N GLU A 214 -10.71 -3.07 -15.40
CA GLU A 214 -10.23 -1.77 -15.85
C GLU A 214 -11.40 -0.82 -16.11
N GLU A 215 -12.44 -1.28 -16.80
CA GLU A 215 -13.62 -0.47 -17.10
C GLU A 215 -14.33 -0.03 -15.81
N LEU A 216 -14.52 -0.94 -14.86
CA LEU A 216 -15.06 -0.63 -13.53
C LEU A 216 -14.23 0.43 -12.80
N ALA A 217 -12.90 0.29 -12.81
CA ALA A 217 -11.99 1.25 -12.19
C ALA A 217 -12.09 2.64 -12.83
N ILE A 218 -12.08 2.73 -14.17
CA ILE A 218 -12.21 4.00 -14.89
C ILE A 218 -13.54 4.68 -14.59
N ASN A 219 -14.65 3.96 -14.63
CA ASN A 219 -15.98 4.53 -14.40
C ASN A 219 -16.11 5.03 -12.96
N ALA A 220 -15.70 4.22 -11.97
CA ALA A 220 -15.73 4.64 -10.57
C ALA A 220 -14.85 5.86 -10.29
N LEU A 221 -13.67 5.96 -10.88
CA LEU A 221 -12.80 7.13 -10.74
C LEU A 221 -13.36 8.38 -11.44
N LYS A 222 -14.11 8.22 -12.54
CA LYS A 222 -14.83 9.33 -13.19
C LYS A 222 -15.99 9.82 -12.32
N ASP A 223 -16.79 8.91 -11.79
CA ASP A 223 -17.94 9.22 -10.93
C ASP A 223 -17.49 9.86 -9.61
N ASN A 224 -16.29 9.52 -9.15
CA ASN A 224 -15.68 10.05 -7.92
C ASN A 224 -14.51 11.00 -8.19
N ARG A 225 -14.53 11.73 -9.32
CA ARG A 225 -13.41 12.58 -9.75
C ARG A 225 -13.03 13.65 -8.73
N HIS A 226 -14.01 14.24 -8.07
CA HIS A 226 -13.80 15.25 -7.02
C HIS A 226 -13.02 14.67 -5.83
N ILE A 227 -13.30 13.43 -5.44
CA ILE A 227 -12.56 12.74 -4.37
C ILE A 227 -11.13 12.46 -4.82
N LEU A 228 -10.96 11.95 -6.05
CA LEU A 228 -9.64 11.70 -6.64
C LEU A 228 -8.77 12.96 -6.62
N ASP A 229 -9.31 14.10 -7.04
CA ASP A 229 -8.58 15.37 -7.06
C ASP A 229 -8.19 15.84 -5.65
N VAL A 230 -9.05 15.66 -4.65
CA VAL A 230 -8.76 16.02 -3.24
C VAL A 230 -7.65 15.14 -2.66
N ILE A 231 -7.75 13.82 -2.83
CA ILE A 231 -6.73 12.88 -2.31
C ILE A 231 -5.39 13.08 -3.02
N ALA A 232 -5.40 13.28 -4.35
CA ALA A 232 -4.19 13.56 -5.11
C ALA A 232 -3.53 14.87 -4.67
N LYS A 233 -4.32 15.92 -4.40
CA LYS A 233 -3.80 17.19 -3.87
C LYS A 233 -3.17 17.01 -2.49
N GLU A 234 -3.82 16.28 -1.60
CA GLU A 234 -3.30 16.01 -0.25
C GLU A 234 -1.95 15.28 -0.31
N LEU A 235 -1.85 14.23 -1.13
CA LEU A 235 -0.59 13.51 -1.37
C LEU A 235 0.48 14.39 -2.00
N PHE A 236 0.09 15.27 -2.93
CA PHE A 236 1.03 16.20 -3.54
C PHE A 236 1.61 17.18 -2.51
N GLU A 237 0.81 17.65 -1.55
CA GLU A 237 1.23 18.60 -0.52
C GLU A 237 2.01 17.92 0.61
N LYS A 238 1.49 16.81 1.15
CA LYS A 238 2.02 16.16 2.36
C LYS A 238 2.93 14.96 2.10
N SER A 239 2.98 14.45 0.87
CA SER A 239 3.71 13.21 0.50
C SER A 239 3.24 11.94 1.23
N ARG A 240 2.31 12.01 2.19
CA ARG A 240 1.80 10.89 2.99
C ARG A 240 0.36 11.15 3.42
N ILE A 241 -0.43 10.09 3.48
CA ILE A 241 -1.81 10.10 3.99
C ILE A 241 -2.12 8.77 4.67
N THR A 242 -2.84 8.79 5.78
CA THR A 242 -3.31 7.59 6.48
C THR A 242 -4.71 7.18 6.03
N GLY A 243 -5.11 5.92 6.22
CA GLY A 243 -6.47 5.50 5.90
C GLY A 243 -7.55 6.24 6.67
N LEU A 244 -7.30 6.56 7.95
CA LEU A 244 -8.22 7.36 8.75
C LEU A 244 -8.44 8.76 8.15
N GLU A 245 -7.37 9.45 7.74
CA GLU A 245 -7.48 10.76 7.09
C GLU A 245 -8.25 10.68 5.76
N VAL A 246 -8.08 9.58 5.00
CA VAL A 246 -8.84 9.34 3.76
C VAL A 246 -10.32 9.15 4.08
N GLU A 247 -10.66 8.28 5.04
CA GLU A 247 -12.04 7.99 5.43
C GLU A 247 -12.78 9.25 5.91
N GLU A 248 -12.12 10.08 6.73
CA GLU A 248 -12.68 11.36 7.19
C GLU A 248 -13.01 12.29 6.02
N LYS A 249 -12.08 12.45 5.08
CA LYS A 249 -12.29 13.29 3.89
C LYS A 249 -13.37 12.73 2.97
N ILE A 250 -13.39 11.43 2.73
CA ILE A 250 -14.35 10.79 1.81
C ILE A 250 -15.79 10.91 2.36
N LYS A 251 -16.00 10.77 3.68
CA LYS A 251 -17.33 10.89 4.30
C LYS A 251 -18.01 12.22 3.96
N GLU A 252 -17.25 13.30 3.84
CA GLU A 252 -17.76 14.64 3.53
C GLU A 252 -18.06 14.84 2.04
N LEU A 253 -17.54 13.97 1.18
CA LEU A 253 -17.55 14.14 -0.29
C LEU A 253 -18.59 13.28 -1.01
N SER A 254 -19.47 12.59 -0.29
CA SER A 254 -20.57 11.79 -0.84
C SER A 254 -20.12 10.82 -1.95
N PRO A 255 -19.33 9.78 -1.62
CA PRO A 255 -18.79 8.84 -2.61
C PRO A 255 -19.88 8.01 -3.27
N VAL A 256 -19.71 7.74 -4.57
CA VAL A 256 -20.44 6.69 -5.28
C VAL A 256 -19.71 5.37 -5.04
N MET A 257 -20.25 4.58 -4.12
CA MET A 257 -19.67 3.31 -3.68
C MET A 257 -19.91 2.20 -4.71
N PHE A 258 -19.03 1.20 -4.72
CA PHE A 258 -19.29 -0.06 -5.42
C PHE A 258 -20.33 -0.90 -4.69
N ASP A 259 -21.01 -1.76 -5.44
CA ASP A 259 -21.75 -2.88 -4.88
C ASP A 259 -20.81 -3.83 -4.12
N ASP A 260 -21.33 -4.51 -3.11
CA ASP A 260 -20.56 -5.53 -2.40
C ASP A 260 -20.32 -6.74 -3.32
N PHE A 261 -19.09 -6.88 -3.81
CA PHE A 261 -18.68 -8.00 -4.64
C PHE A 261 -18.58 -9.30 -3.84
N VAL A 262 -18.46 -9.21 -2.51
CA VAL A 262 -18.36 -10.36 -1.62
C VAL A 262 -19.75 -10.76 -1.17
N LYS A 263 -20.39 -11.64 -1.94
CA LYS A 263 -21.62 -12.28 -1.49
C LYS A 263 -21.31 -13.26 -0.35
N PRO A 264 -22.12 -13.31 0.71
CA PRO A 264 -22.03 -14.39 1.70
C PRO A 264 -22.10 -15.73 0.99
N PHE A 265 -21.28 -16.69 1.42
CA PHE A 265 -21.33 -18.05 0.90
C PHE A 265 -22.69 -18.67 1.25
N GLN A 266 -23.69 -18.50 0.38
CA GLN A 266 -24.99 -19.15 0.53
C GLN A 266 -24.81 -20.59 0.06
N ILE A 267 -24.55 -21.50 0.99
CA ILE A 267 -24.83 -22.92 0.75
C ILE A 267 -26.35 -23.00 0.61
N ASN A 268 -26.84 -23.09 -0.62
CA ASN A 268 -28.22 -23.42 -0.86
C ASN A 268 -28.42 -24.89 -0.45
N LEU A 269 -28.72 -25.12 0.82
CA LEU A 269 -28.91 -26.46 1.39
C LEU A 269 -29.98 -27.24 0.62
N ASP A 270 -30.96 -26.56 0.05
CA ASP A 270 -32.01 -27.18 -0.77
C ASP A 270 -31.44 -27.76 -2.09
N GLU A 271 -30.43 -27.12 -2.68
CA GLU A 271 -29.78 -27.56 -3.92
C GLU A 271 -28.78 -28.72 -3.66
N VAL A 272 -28.19 -28.76 -2.47
CA VAL A 272 -27.28 -29.84 -2.03
C VAL A 272 -28.08 -31.09 -1.66
N LEU A 273 -29.25 -30.93 -1.04
CA LEU A 273 -30.12 -32.05 -0.66
C LEU A 273 -30.85 -32.67 -1.86
N LEU A 274 -31.18 -31.89 -2.90
CA LEU A 274 -31.81 -32.40 -4.13
C LEU A 274 -30.87 -33.21 -5.04
N LYS A 275 -29.54 -33.17 -4.81
CA LYS A 275 -28.57 -34.00 -5.53
C LYS A 275 -28.13 -35.26 -4.77
N THR A 276 -28.67 -35.49 -3.57
CA THR A 276 -28.26 -36.60 -2.69
C THR A 276 -29.40 -37.59 -2.39
N PHE A 277 -30.53 -37.51 -3.09
CA PHE A 277 -31.61 -38.52 -3.04
C PHE A 277 -32.13 -38.84 -4.44
#